data_AF-A0A5N6Y401-F1
#
_entry.id   AF-A0A5N6Y401-F1
#
_cell.length_a   1.000
_cell.length_b   1.000
_cell.length_c   1.000
_cell.angle_alpha   90.00
_cell.angle_beta   90.00
_cell.angle_gamma   90.00
#
_symmetry.space_group_name_H-M   'P 1'
#
loop_
_entity.id
_entity.type
_entity.pdbx_description
1 polymer ?
#
loop_
_entity_poly.entity_id
_entity_poly.type
_entity_poly.pdbx_seq_one_letter_code
_entity_poly.pdbx_strand_id
1 'polypeptide(L)'
;MTPLLRSMHRLARIMNALRALCLEQDLEFALSYRSHDLGLRGNHLPSHGQDTSVLSDEQLLDYFCEDLEMWAKLQWLTADWKTKSKELCLQLDPPNGKFPRGLSEHEYQGIELTCIASRFQRDIIASLLWYTSENGRNLTNVMLAFYHCTNVDISLMFCDSAWLSLNCELPVMTHQMSYEQATNALQHAENGLQNSYLEAIFYAPTLYTVSMTRRYKSERSRIVDFISKLKQKGFLIADQFLSAIEEAWAAR
;
A
#
# COMPACT_ATOMS: atom_id res chain seq x y z
N MET A 1 6.15 10.25 27.30
CA MET A 1 4.99 9.38 27.02
C MET A 1 5.24 8.02 27.66
N THR A 2 4.26 7.42 28.35
CA THR A 2 4.44 6.07 28.92
C THR A 2 4.48 5.00 27.81
N PRO A 3 5.08 3.81 28.01
CA PRO A 3 5.09 2.73 27.02
C PRO A 3 3.69 2.32 26.56
N LEU A 4 2.74 2.29 27.49
CA LEU A 4 1.32 2.03 27.19
C LEU A 4 0.73 3.11 26.29
N LEU A 5 0.93 4.39 26.63
CA LEU A 5 0.40 5.50 25.83
C LEU A 5 1.01 5.53 24.42
N ARG A 6 2.29 5.17 24.28
CA ARG A 6 2.96 5.00 22.98
C ARG A 6 2.36 3.87 22.15
N SER A 7 2.09 2.73 22.77
CA SER A 7 1.44 1.60 22.10
C SER A 7 0.00 1.93 21.68
N MET A 8 -0.77 2.59 22.55
CA MET A 8 -2.13 3.05 22.23
C MET A 8 -2.15 4.07 21.10
N HIS A 9 -1.19 4.99 21.09
CA HIS A 9 -1.06 5.98 20.03
C HIS A 9 -0.76 5.33 18.67
N ARG A 10 0.17 4.37 18.62
CA ARG A 10 0.46 3.58 17.40
C ARG A 10 -0.77 2.81 16.93
N LEU A 11 -1.49 2.16 17.84
CA LEU A 11 -2.72 1.46 17.49
C LEU A 11 -3.75 2.40 16.87
N ALA A 12 -3.94 3.60 17.43
CA ALA A 12 -4.85 4.58 16.87
C ALA A 12 -4.42 5.04 15.46
N ARG A 13 -3.13 5.29 15.25
CA ARG A 13 -2.56 5.64 13.93
C ARG A 13 -2.82 4.53 12.90
N ILE A 14 -2.54 3.28 13.28
CA ILE A 14 -2.79 2.10 12.43
C ILE A 14 -4.26 1.99 12.07
N MET A 15 -5.16 2.04 13.05
CA MET A 15 -6.60 1.91 12.83
C MET A 15 -7.14 3.03 11.93
N ASN A 16 -6.66 4.27 12.11
CA ASN A 16 -7.04 5.40 11.27
C ASN A 16 -6.57 5.22 9.82
N ALA A 17 -5.33 4.79 9.62
CA ALA A 17 -4.79 4.56 8.28
C ALA A 17 -5.48 3.39 7.58
N LEU A 18 -5.73 2.29 8.28
CA LEU A 18 -6.50 1.16 7.73
C LEU A 18 -7.94 1.55 7.40
N ARG A 19 -8.59 2.35 8.26
CA ARG A 19 -9.92 2.90 7.96
C ARG A 19 -9.87 3.76 6.69
N ALA A 20 -8.86 4.61 6.54
CA ALA A 20 -8.70 5.44 5.36
C ALA A 20 -8.49 4.62 4.08
N LEU A 21 -7.68 3.55 4.13
CA LEU A 21 -7.49 2.61 3.03
C LEU A 21 -8.82 1.91 2.66
N CYS A 22 -9.56 1.41 3.67
CA CYS A 22 -10.77 0.63 3.43
C CYS A 22 -11.98 1.47 3.01
N LEU A 23 -12.07 2.72 3.45
CA LEU A 23 -13.20 3.61 3.15
C LEU A 23 -12.89 4.62 2.04
N GLU A 24 -11.69 4.57 1.46
CA GLU A 24 -11.18 5.60 0.55
C GLU A 24 -11.41 6.98 1.15
N GLN A 25 -10.80 7.26 2.31
CA GLN A 25 -10.94 8.55 3.00
C GLN A 25 -9.60 9.26 3.13
N ASP A 26 -9.63 10.59 3.15
CA ASP A 26 -8.42 11.36 3.40
C ASP A 26 -7.92 11.18 4.83
N LEU A 27 -6.60 11.14 4.99
CA LEU A 27 -5.95 11.38 6.27
C LEU A 27 -5.63 12.86 6.39
N GLU A 28 -6.07 13.49 7.49
CA GLU A 28 -5.90 14.92 7.76
C GLU A 28 -4.44 15.28 8.15
N PHE A 29 -3.47 14.99 7.25
CA PHE A 29 -2.10 15.47 7.34
C PHE A 29 -1.58 15.98 5.99
N ALA A 30 -0.65 16.95 6.02
CA ALA A 30 -0.05 17.54 4.83
C ALA A 30 1.13 16.70 4.32
N LEU A 31 1.14 16.38 3.02
CA LEU A 31 2.22 15.62 2.38
C LEU A 31 3.55 16.37 2.34
N SER A 32 3.52 17.71 2.26
CA SER A 32 4.72 18.56 2.14
C SER A 32 5.70 18.36 3.29
N TYR A 33 5.22 17.95 4.47
CA TYR A 33 6.07 17.66 5.61
C TYR A 33 6.91 16.38 5.43
N ARG A 34 6.38 15.37 4.73
CA ARG A 34 7.07 14.08 4.53
C ARG A 34 7.78 13.95 3.18
N SER A 35 7.42 14.74 2.19
CA SER A 35 7.94 14.59 0.82
C SER A 35 9.45 14.82 0.69
N HIS A 36 10.04 15.56 1.63
CA HIS A 36 11.47 15.85 1.68
C HIS A 36 12.33 14.65 2.07
N ASP A 37 11.79 13.75 2.91
CA ASP A 37 12.53 12.58 3.42
C ASP A 37 12.26 11.29 2.61
N LEU A 38 11.27 11.33 1.71
CA LEU A 38 10.94 10.19 0.84
C LEU A 38 12.09 9.83 -0.11
N GLY A 39 12.36 8.54 -0.24
CA GLY A 39 13.44 7.97 -1.01
C GLY A 39 14.76 7.85 -0.23
N LEU A 40 14.78 8.27 1.04
CA LEU A 40 15.96 8.25 1.91
C LEU A 40 15.91 7.14 2.97
N ARG A 41 14.90 6.25 2.96
CA ARG A 41 14.73 5.20 3.98
C ARG A 41 15.97 4.33 4.15
N GLY A 42 16.69 4.05 3.06
CA GLY A 42 17.96 3.31 3.10
C GLY A 42 19.04 3.96 3.98
N ASN A 43 19.02 5.28 4.18
CA ASN A 43 19.97 5.99 5.05
C ASN A 43 19.60 5.88 6.54
N HIS A 44 18.34 5.56 6.84
CA HIS A 44 17.81 5.45 8.20
C HIS A 44 17.84 4.00 8.72
N LEU A 45 18.05 3.03 7.82
CA LEU A 45 18.19 1.63 8.16
C LEU A 45 19.67 1.30 8.45
N PRO A 46 19.97 0.53 9.52
CA PRO A 46 21.33 0.11 9.83
C PRO A 46 21.96 -0.69 8.70
N SER A 47 23.25 -0.50 8.48
CA SER A 47 24.05 -1.29 7.54
C SER A 47 24.05 -2.77 7.94
N HIS A 48 23.92 -3.67 6.95
CA HIS A 48 24.00 -5.11 7.17
C HIS A 48 25.29 -5.49 7.92
N GLY A 49 25.16 -6.24 9.03
CA GLY A 49 26.29 -6.73 9.82
C GLY A 49 26.74 -5.84 10.98
N GLN A 50 26.10 -4.68 11.21
CA GLN A 50 26.15 -4.02 12.51
C GLN A 50 25.17 -4.71 13.47
N ASP A 51 25.46 -4.71 14.77
CA ASP A 51 24.59 -5.28 15.80
C ASP A 51 23.14 -4.84 15.57
N THR A 52 22.26 -5.78 15.25
CA THR A 52 20.82 -5.55 15.00
C THR A 52 20.08 -5.09 16.26
N SER A 53 20.81 -4.92 17.38
CA SER A 53 20.36 -4.25 18.59
C SER A 53 20.16 -2.73 18.44
N VAL A 54 20.60 -2.12 17.32
CA VAL A 54 20.56 -0.66 17.12
C VAL A 54 19.16 -0.11 16.82
N LEU A 55 18.25 -0.90 16.22
CA LEU A 55 16.84 -0.52 16.09
C LEU A 55 15.98 -1.36 17.03
N SER A 56 15.33 -0.68 17.98
CA SER A 56 14.31 -1.34 18.81
C SER A 56 13.08 -1.70 17.99
N ASP A 57 12.39 -2.80 18.32
CA ASP A 57 11.09 -3.15 17.72
C ASP A 57 10.10 -1.96 17.77
N GLU A 58 10.26 -1.07 18.75
CA GLU A 58 9.49 0.17 18.85
C GLU A 58 9.74 1.15 17.69
N GLN A 59 10.99 1.35 17.26
CA GLN A 59 11.29 2.25 16.14
C GLN A 59 10.80 1.67 14.81
N LEU A 60 10.91 0.35 14.63
CA LEU A 60 10.38 -0.34 13.45
C LEU A 60 8.86 -0.18 13.36
N LEU A 61 8.16 -0.25 14.49
CA LEU A 61 6.71 0.01 14.55
C LEU A 61 6.36 1.46 14.24
N ASP A 62 7.20 2.43 14.63
CA ASP A 62 6.98 3.83 14.27
C ASP A 62 7.10 4.05 12.75
N TYR A 63 8.15 3.50 12.12
CA TYR A 63 8.31 3.54 10.67
C TYR A 63 7.16 2.84 9.94
N PHE A 64 6.72 1.69 10.45
CA PHE A 64 5.57 1.00 9.90
C PHE A 64 4.28 1.85 9.96
N CYS A 65 4.02 2.53 11.10
CA CYS A 65 2.87 3.44 11.21
C CYS A 65 2.98 4.58 10.19
N GLU A 66 4.18 5.13 10.00
CA GLU A 66 4.42 6.16 9.00
C GLU A 66 4.16 5.66 7.58
N ASP A 67 4.73 4.52 7.20
CA ASP A 67 4.56 3.95 5.87
C ASP A 67 3.08 3.63 5.58
N LEU A 68 2.36 3.10 6.58
CA LEU A 68 0.93 2.81 6.47
C LEU A 68 0.08 4.07 6.25
N GLU A 69 0.35 5.15 6.98
CA GLU A 69 -0.32 6.45 6.78
C GLU A 69 0.03 7.07 5.42
N MET A 70 1.28 6.94 4.97
CA MET A 70 1.70 7.45 3.66
C MET A 70 0.99 6.70 2.54
N TRP A 71 0.90 5.37 2.63
CA TRP A 71 0.16 4.57 1.66
C TRP A 71 -1.31 4.97 1.61
N ALA A 72 -1.97 5.10 2.76
CA ALA A 72 -3.36 5.54 2.85
C ALA A 72 -3.59 6.91 2.20
N LYS A 73 -2.72 7.88 2.50
CA LYS A 73 -2.78 9.22 1.91
C LYS A 73 -2.58 9.18 0.39
N LEU A 74 -1.61 8.39 -0.08
CA LEU A 74 -1.33 8.25 -1.50
C LEU A 74 -2.50 7.59 -2.26
N GLN A 75 -3.14 6.58 -1.67
CA GLN A 75 -4.32 5.94 -2.26
C GLN A 75 -5.46 6.96 -2.43
N TRP A 76 -5.76 7.75 -1.39
CA TRP A 76 -6.79 8.77 -1.48
C TRP A 76 -6.49 9.81 -2.56
N LEU A 77 -5.27 10.35 -2.58
CA LEU A 77 -4.91 11.42 -3.52
C LEU A 77 -4.87 10.95 -4.97
N THR A 78 -4.41 9.72 -5.22
CA THR A 78 -4.44 9.14 -6.57
C THR A 78 -5.88 8.89 -7.03
N ALA A 79 -6.77 8.44 -6.14
CA ALA A 79 -8.19 8.26 -6.44
C ALA A 79 -8.91 9.60 -6.71
N ASP A 80 -8.67 10.62 -5.87
CA ASP A 80 -9.20 11.97 -6.03
C ASP A 80 -8.72 12.62 -7.34
N TRP A 81 -7.41 12.56 -7.60
CA TRP A 81 -6.82 13.08 -8.84
C TRP A 81 -7.46 12.41 -10.07
N LYS A 82 -7.60 11.07 -10.05
CA LYS A 82 -8.22 10.33 -11.15
C LYS A 82 -9.68 10.72 -11.37
N THR A 83 -10.44 10.92 -10.30
CA THR A 83 -11.85 11.32 -10.38
C THR A 83 -11.97 12.69 -11.04
N LYS A 84 -11.18 13.66 -10.58
CA LYS A 84 -11.10 15.00 -11.17
C LYS A 84 -10.64 14.99 -12.63
N SER A 85 -9.67 14.14 -12.97
CA SER A 85 -9.18 13.96 -14.34
C SER A 85 -10.31 13.52 -15.28
N LYS A 86 -11.13 12.54 -14.85
CA LYS A 86 -12.29 12.07 -15.62
C LYS A 86 -13.35 13.17 -15.78
N GLU A 87 -13.64 13.92 -14.72
CA GLU A 87 -14.57 15.05 -14.79
C GLU A 87 -14.09 16.14 -15.75
N LEU A 88 -12.81 16.46 -15.74
CA LEU A 88 -12.20 17.44 -16.65
C LEU A 88 -12.23 16.95 -18.11
N CYS A 89 -11.94 15.68 -18.36
CA CYS A 89 -12.06 15.07 -19.70
C CYS A 89 -13.51 15.10 -20.22
N LEU A 90 -14.51 14.91 -19.36
CA LEU A 90 -15.93 14.98 -19.74
C LEU A 90 -16.40 16.41 -20.04
N GLN A 91 -15.73 17.43 -19.48
CA GLN A 91 -16.05 18.84 -19.76
C GLN A 91 -15.37 19.39 -21.02
N LEU A 92 -14.41 18.65 -21.60
CA LEU A 92 -13.69 19.01 -22.83
C LEU A 92 -14.42 18.47 -24.08
N ASP A 93 -15.64 18.93 -24.33
CA ASP A 93 -16.24 18.91 -25.67
C ASP A 93 -15.71 20.13 -26.46
N PRO A 94 -15.00 19.96 -27.60
CA PRO A 94 -14.33 21.09 -28.23
C PRO A 94 -15.24 21.80 -29.25
N PRO A 95 -15.43 23.13 -29.10
CA PRO A 95 -15.43 23.99 -30.27
C PRO A 95 -14.38 25.08 -30.06
N ASN A 96 -13.24 24.94 -30.74
CA ASN A 96 -12.11 25.88 -30.77
C ASN A 96 -11.24 25.83 -29.51
N GLY A 97 -10.06 25.23 -29.54
CA GLY A 97 -8.99 25.66 -30.43
C GLY A 97 -8.12 26.71 -29.73
N LYS A 98 -7.31 26.26 -28.75
CA LYS A 98 -5.98 26.75 -28.33
C LYS A 98 -5.68 26.17 -26.94
N PHE A 99 -4.92 25.08 -26.90
CA PHE A 99 -4.36 24.58 -25.65
C PHE A 99 -3.31 25.57 -25.13
N PRO A 100 -3.32 25.94 -23.83
CA PRO A 100 -2.22 26.69 -23.24
C PRO A 100 -0.92 25.87 -23.35
N ARG A 101 0.20 26.54 -23.63
CA ARG A 101 1.52 25.91 -23.88
C ARG A 101 2.21 25.35 -22.61
N GLY A 102 1.51 25.23 -21.48
CA GLY A 102 2.06 24.78 -20.21
C GLY A 102 1.13 23.82 -19.50
N LEU A 103 1.69 23.03 -18.57
CA LEU A 103 0.93 22.11 -17.72
C LEU A 103 -0.12 22.90 -16.93
N SER A 104 -1.35 22.41 -16.92
CA SER A 104 -2.38 22.82 -15.97
C SER A 104 -1.94 22.52 -14.54
N GLU A 105 -2.55 23.21 -13.57
CA GLU A 105 -2.32 22.92 -12.14
C GLU A 105 -2.63 21.44 -11.81
N HIS A 106 -3.67 20.89 -12.43
CA HIS A 106 -4.05 19.49 -12.26
C HIS A 106 -2.98 18.52 -12.81
N GLU A 107 -2.40 18.81 -13.97
CA GLU A 107 -1.30 18.01 -14.52
C GLU A 107 -0.04 18.12 -13.67
N TYR A 108 0.26 19.32 -13.13
CA TYR A 108 1.38 19.52 -12.21
C TYR A 108 1.21 18.67 -10.94
N GLN A 109 0.02 18.68 -10.34
CA GLN A 109 -0.31 17.82 -9.19
C GLN A 109 -0.16 16.34 -9.53
N GLY A 110 -0.57 15.91 -10.72
CA GLY A 110 -0.41 14.52 -11.16
C GLY A 110 1.05 14.09 -11.27
N ILE A 111 1.91 14.96 -11.81
CA ILE A 111 3.37 14.72 -11.90
C ILE A 111 3.99 14.67 -10.51
N GLU A 112 3.59 15.59 -9.60
CA GLU A 112 4.06 15.58 -8.22
C GLU A 112 3.68 14.29 -7.49
N LEU A 113 2.42 13.84 -7.62
CA LEU A 113 1.96 12.57 -7.06
C LEU A 113 2.75 11.38 -7.60
N THR A 114 3.07 11.38 -8.90
CA THR A 114 3.90 10.33 -9.53
C THR A 114 5.31 10.30 -8.93
N CYS A 115 5.91 11.46 -8.69
CA CYS A 115 7.20 11.58 -8.03
C CYS A 115 7.16 11.09 -6.57
N ILE A 116 6.13 11.48 -5.81
CA ILE A 116 5.93 11.05 -4.42
C ILE A 116 5.78 9.53 -4.36
N ALA A 117 4.91 8.95 -5.20
CA ALA A 117 4.71 7.51 -5.29
C ALA A 117 6.00 6.77 -5.63
N SER A 118 6.79 7.27 -6.59
CA SER A 118 8.06 6.66 -6.99
C SER A 118 9.11 6.68 -5.86
N ARG A 119 9.17 7.77 -5.08
CA ARG A 119 10.08 7.86 -3.93
C ARG A 119 9.61 6.95 -2.79
N PHE A 120 8.32 6.92 -2.52
CA PHE A 120 7.77 6.03 -1.51
C PHE A 120 7.96 4.55 -1.87
N GLN A 121 7.72 4.15 -3.12
CA GLN A 121 7.99 2.79 -3.61
C GLN A 121 9.47 2.39 -3.40
N ARG A 122 10.40 3.33 -3.60
CA ARG A 122 11.83 3.11 -3.30
C ARG A 122 12.10 2.86 -1.82
N ASP A 123 11.44 3.60 -0.93
CA ASP A 123 11.55 3.38 0.52
C ASP A 123 11.00 2.01 0.92
N ILE A 124 9.86 1.61 0.34
CA ILE A 124 9.25 0.29 0.56
C ILE A 124 10.21 -0.82 0.10
N ILE A 125 10.84 -0.67 -1.06
CA ILE A 125 11.85 -1.63 -1.56
C ILE A 125 13.06 -1.69 -0.62
N ALA A 126 13.56 -0.55 -0.15
CA ALA A 126 14.66 -0.52 0.81
C ALA A 126 14.31 -1.25 2.12
N SER A 127 13.10 -1.01 2.65
CA SER A 127 12.58 -1.73 3.81
C SER A 127 12.48 -3.24 3.55
N LEU A 128 11.94 -3.67 2.41
CA LEU A 128 11.85 -5.09 2.05
C LEU A 128 13.21 -5.78 2.09
N LEU A 129 14.21 -5.20 1.41
CA LEU A 129 15.56 -5.75 1.34
C LEU A 129 16.17 -5.91 2.73
N TRP A 130 15.96 -4.92 3.61
CA TRP A 130 16.43 -4.95 4.97
C TRP A 130 15.76 -6.07 5.79
N TYR A 131 14.43 -6.14 5.79
CA TYR A 131 13.68 -7.17 6.55
C TYR A 131 13.94 -8.59 6.05
N THR A 132 14.15 -8.82 4.75
CA THR A 132 14.49 -10.16 4.23
C THR A 132 15.85 -10.67 4.69
N SER A 133 16.74 -9.78 5.12
CA SER A 133 18.07 -10.17 5.64
C SER A 133 18.06 -10.55 7.12
N GLU A 134 16.99 -10.20 7.84
CA GLU A 134 16.84 -10.45 9.28
C GLU A 134 16.09 -11.76 9.54
N ASN A 135 16.67 -12.67 10.34
CA ASN A 135 16.05 -13.95 10.65
C ASN A 135 14.69 -13.77 11.36
N GLY A 136 13.64 -14.34 10.75
CA GLY A 136 12.24 -13.99 10.94
C GLY A 136 11.70 -14.03 12.37
N ARG A 137 11.21 -12.87 12.83
CA ARG A 137 10.24 -12.73 13.94
C ARG A 137 8.82 -12.64 13.37
N ASN A 138 7.79 -12.88 14.18
CA ASN A 138 6.38 -12.76 13.75
C ASN A 138 6.05 -11.38 13.17
N LEU A 139 6.57 -10.31 13.78
CA LEU A 139 6.42 -8.93 13.30
C LEU A 139 7.00 -8.72 11.89
N THR A 140 8.12 -9.40 11.59
CA THR A 140 8.76 -9.38 10.27
C THR A 140 7.82 -9.90 9.19
N ASN A 141 7.04 -10.95 9.45
CA ASN A 141 6.09 -11.47 8.46
C ASN A 141 4.94 -10.49 8.18
N VAL A 142 4.41 -9.80 9.19
CA VAL A 142 3.37 -8.77 9.00
C VAL A 142 3.93 -7.61 8.16
N MET A 143 5.12 -7.13 8.50
CA MET A 143 5.79 -6.05 7.78
C MET A 143 6.12 -6.43 6.34
N LEU A 144 6.66 -7.64 6.10
CA LEU A 144 6.96 -8.12 4.74
C LEU A 144 5.67 -8.29 3.92
N ALA A 145 4.60 -8.84 4.49
CA ALA A 145 3.31 -8.96 3.82
C ALA A 145 2.77 -7.57 3.41
N PHE A 146 2.84 -6.62 4.33
CA PHE A 146 2.47 -5.23 4.09
C PHE A 146 3.30 -4.60 2.97
N TYR A 147 4.63 -4.64 3.06
CA TYR A 147 5.50 -3.93 2.11
C TYR A 147 5.42 -4.51 0.69
N HIS A 148 5.32 -5.84 0.56
CA HIS A 148 5.06 -6.47 -0.74
C HIS A 148 3.70 -6.04 -1.31
N CYS A 149 2.67 -5.96 -0.47
CA CYS A 149 1.35 -5.48 -0.88
C CYS A 149 1.40 -4.02 -1.35
N THR A 150 1.98 -3.12 -0.55
CA THR A 150 2.06 -1.69 -0.85
C THR A 150 2.76 -1.45 -2.19
N ASN A 151 3.83 -2.19 -2.52
CA ASN A 151 4.48 -2.09 -3.83
C ASN A 151 3.54 -2.45 -4.98
N VAL A 152 2.78 -3.55 -4.85
CA VAL A 152 1.79 -3.96 -5.84
C VAL A 152 0.71 -2.91 -5.99
N ASP A 153 0.21 -2.40 -4.88
CA ASP A 153 -0.89 -1.44 -4.86
C ASP A 153 -0.49 -0.11 -5.50
N ILE A 154 0.68 0.42 -5.17
CA ILE A 154 1.25 1.60 -5.85
C ILE A 154 1.31 1.35 -7.36
N SER A 155 1.81 0.20 -7.81
CA SER A 155 1.84 -0.09 -9.25
C SER A 155 0.44 -0.13 -9.86
N LEU A 156 -0.57 -0.64 -9.17
CA LEU A 156 -1.95 -0.71 -9.67
C LEU A 156 -2.62 0.68 -9.73
N MET A 157 -2.32 1.58 -8.79
CA MET A 157 -2.84 2.96 -8.80
C MET A 157 -2.51 3.70 -10.10
N PHE A 158 -1.33 3.43 -10.67
CA PHE A 158 -0.82 4.09 -11.88
C PHE A 158 -1.03 3.29 -13.18
N CYS A 159 -1.78 2.17 -13.15
CA CYS A 159 -2.14 1.42 -14.35
C CYS A 159 -3.30 2.03 -15.15
N ASP A 160 -4.06 2.98 -14.59
CA ASP A 160 -5.19 3.63 -15.28
C ASP A 160 -4.68 4.54 -16.41
N SER A 161 -5.35 4.52 -17.56
CA SER A 161 -4.96 5.31 -18.74
C SER A 161 -4.94 6.82 -18.50
N ALA A 162 -5.67 7.31 -17.48
CA ALA A 162 -5.64 8.73 -17.10
C ALA A 162 -4.22 9.23 -16.79
N TRP A 163 -3.34 8.37 -16.26
CA TRP A 163 -1.95 8.76 -15.93
C TRP A 163 -1.06 8.91 -17.16
N LEU A 164 -1.41 8.25 -18.28
CA LEU A 164 -0.63 8.32 -19.52
C LEU A 164 -0.67 9.72 -20.15
N SER A 165 -1.68 10.54 -19.83
CA SER A 165 -1.77 11.91 -20.34
C SER A 165 -0.65 12.82 -19.81
N LEU A 166 -0.03 12.46 -18.68
CA LEU A 166 1.04 13.24 -18.05
C LEU A 166 2.39 13.10 -18.74
N ASN A 167 2.55 12.10 -19.63
CA ASN A 167 3.77 11.83 -20.39
C ASN A 167 5.04 11.80 -19.52
N CYS A 168 4.94 11.20 -18.32
CA CYS A 168 6.06 10.97 -17.40
C CYS A 168 6.23 9.47 -17.12
N GLU A 169 7.40 9.09 -16.60
CA GLU A 169 7.61 7.72 -16.11
C GLU A 169 6.71 7.44 -14.91
N LEU A 170 5.95 6.34 -14.97
CA LEU A 170 5.03 5.93 -13.92
C LEU A 170 5.67 4.83 -13.05
N PRO A 171 5.40 4.76 -11.73
CA PRO A 171 5.92 3.74 -10.81
C PRO A 171 5.23 2.38 -10.98
N VAL A 172 5.15 1.91 -12.23
CA VAL A 172 4.46 0.68 -12.62
C VAL A 172 5.47 -0.45 -12.77
N MET A 173 5.24 -1.53 -12.05
CA MET A 173 6.02 -2.76 -12.18
C MET A 173 5.54 -3.58 -13.38
N THR A 174 6.43 -4.44 -13.89
CA THR A 174 6.01 -5.44 -14.89
C THR A 174 4.98 -6.40 -14.29
N HIS A 175 4.12 -6.97 -15.14
CA HIS A 175 3.13 -7.95 -14.67
C HIS A 175 3.77 -9.12 -13.91
N GLN A 176 4.93 -9.59 -14.36
CA GLN A 176 5.67 -10.65 -13.67
C GLN A 176 6.11 -10.22 -12.27
N MET A 177 6.71 -9.03 -12.14
CA MET A 177 7.17 -8.53 -10.84
C MET A 177 6.00 -8.28 -9.89
N SER A 178 4.89 -7.70 -10.36
CA SER A 178 3.67 -7.53 -9.56
C SER A 178 3.11 -8.86 -9.06
N TYR A 179 3.13 -9.89 -9.90
CA TYR A 179 2.69 -11.24 -9.54
C TYR A 179 3.61 -11.89 -8.49
N GLU A 180 4.92 -11.74 -8.62
CA GLU A 180 5.90 -12.23 -7.64
C GLU A 180 5.74 -11.52 -6.28
N GLN A 181 5.61 -10.19 -6.28
CA GLN A 181 5.37 -9.40 -5.07
C GLN A 181 4.06 -9.81 -4.39
N ALA A 182 2.97 -9.98 -5.13
CA ALA A 182 1.70 -10.45 -4.58
C ALA A 182 1.77 -11.90 -4.04
N THR A 183 2.66 -12.73 -4.60
CA THR A 183 2.94 -14.08 -4.08
C THR A 183 3.66 -14.05 -2.76
N ASN A 184 4.71 -13.23 -2.66
CA ASN A 184 5.45 -13.07 -1.42
C ASN A 184 4.56 -12.45 -0.33
N ALA A 185 3.73 -11.47 -0.67
CA ALA A 185 2.77 -10.87 0.27
C ALA A 185 1.85 -11.92 0.91
N LEU A 186 1.24 -12.79 0.08
CA LEU A 186 0.37 -13.86 0.56
C LEU A 186 1.13 -14.89 1.40
N GLN A 187 2.32 -15.29 0.96
CA GLN A 187 3.14 -16.26 1.68
C GLN A 187 3.54 -15.75 3.08
N HIS A 188 3.91 -14.48 3.20
CA HIS A 188 4.23 -13.88 4.50
C HIS A 188 2.99 -13.73 5.38
N ALA A 189 1.82 -13.42 4.81
CA ALA A 189 0.57 -13.40 5.56
C ALA A 189 0.19 -14.81 6.07
N GLU A 190 0.32 -15.84 5.22
CA GLU A 190 0.10 -17.25 5.57
C GLU A 190 1.02 -17.71 6.72
N ASN A 191 2.29 -17.30 6.68
CA ASN A 191 3.29 -17.64 7.71
C ASN A 191 3.07 -16.87 9.02
N GLY A 192 2.64 -15.60 8.94
CA GLY A 192 2.39 -14.75 10.10
C GLY A 192 1.19 -15.21 10.92
N LEU A 193 0.12 -15.68 10.24
CA LEU A 193 -1.18 -16.00 10.83
C LEU A 193 -1.14 -17.07 11.94
N GLN A 194 -0.02 -17.72 12.25
CA GLN A 194 0.06 -18.76 13.27
C GLN A 194 -0.21 -18.26 14.70
N ASN A 195 0.21 -17.03 15.06
CA ASN A 195 0.46 -16.70 16.46
C ASN A 195 -0.43 -15.62 17.12
N SER A 196 -1.15 -14.75 16.40
CA SER A 196 -1.98 -13.72 17.06
C SER A 196 -3.36 -13.48 16.44
N TYR A 197 -4.29 -12.99 17.26
CA TYR A 197 -5.69 -12.71 16.91
C TYR A 197 -5.92 -11.29 16.35
N LEU A 198 -4.91 -10.44 16.23
CA LEU A 198 -5.08 -9.05 15.75
C LEU A 198 -4.46 -8.82 14.36
N GLU A 199 -3.67 -9.77 13.85
CA GLU A 199 -3.01 -9.68 12.54
C GLU A 199 -3.98 -9.63 11.35
N ALA A 200 -5.19 -10.19 11.46
CA ALA A 200 -6.11 -10.22 10.33
C ALA A 200 -6.59 -8.82 9.88
N ILE A 201 -6.58 -7.85 10.81
CA ILE A 201 -6.88 -6.43 10.51
C ILE A 201 -5.85 -5.88 9.51
N PHE A 202 -4.60 -6.31 9.62
CA PHE A 202 -3.51 -5.91 8.71
C PHE A 202 -3.55 -6.63 7.37
N TYR A 203 -4.13 -7.83 7.33
CA TYR A 203 -4.18 -8.63 6.11
C TYR A 203 -5.36 -8.32 5.20
N ALA A 204 -6.40 -7.61 5.67
CA ALA A 204 -7.53 -7.27 4.81
C ALA A 204 -7.12 -6.41 3.59
N PRO A 205 -6.38 -5.28 3.72
CA PRO A 205 -5.88 -4.56 2.54
C PRO A 205 -4.98 -5.44 1.67
N THR A 206 -4.10 -6.24 2.30
CA THR A 206 -3.20 -7.16 1.60
C THR A 206 -3.93 -8.16 0.73
N LEU A 207 -4.96 -8.80 1.26
CA LEU A 207 -5.72 -9.81 0.53
C LEU A 207 -6.51 -9.21 -0.62
N TYR A 208 -7.01 -7.98 -0.47
CA TYR A 208 -7.74 -7.31 -1.55
C TYR A 208 -6.79 -7.06 -2.72
N THR A 209 -5.67 -6.38 -2.48
CA THR A 209 -4.66 -6.10 -3.52
C THR A 209 -4.10 -7.39 -4.14
N VAL A 210 -3.76 -8.39 -3.32
CA VAL A 210 -3.28 -9.69 -3.82
C VAL A 210 -4.35 -10.36 -4.69
N SER A 211 -5.61 -10.38 -4.25
CA SER A 211 -6.72 -10.99 -5.02
C SER A 211 -6.90 -10.35 -6.39
N MET A 212 -6.63 -9.05 -6.51
CA MET A 212 -6.71 -8.29 -7.75
C MET A 212 -5.55 -8.57 -8.71
N THR A 213 -4.48 -9.24 -8.28
CA THR A 213 -3.40 -9.68 -9.19
C THR A 213 -3.57 -11.11 -9.69
N ARG A 214 -4.45 -11.91 -9.07
CA ARG A 214 -4.64 -13.34 -9.40
C ARG A 214 -5.71 -13.55 -10.46
N ARG A 215 -5.35 -14.29 -11.52
CA ARG A 215 -6.26 -14.61 -12.63
C ARG A 215 -6.72 -16.06 -12.61
N TYR A 216 -5.96 -16.98 -12.01
CA TYR A 216 -6.25 -18.41 -12.09
C TYR A 216 -7.09 -18.91 -10.89
N LYS A 217 -8.01 -19.85 -11.17
CA LYS A 217 -8.91 -20.43 -10.17
C LYS A 217 -8.17 -21.10 -8.99
N SER A 218 -7.04 -21.75 -9.27
CA SER A 218 -6.18 -22.39 -8.25
C SER A 218 -5.47 -21.40 -7.32
N GLU A 219 -5.28 -20.16 -7.75
CA GLU A 219 -4.69 -19.10 -6.92
C GLU A 219 -5.75 -18.43 -6.06
N ARG A 220 -6.93 -18.23 -6.65
CA ARG A 220 -8.12 -17.74 -5.94
C ARG A 220 -8.50 -18.69 -4.80
N SER A 221 -8.37 -20.00 -4.97
CA SER A 221 -8.63 -20.95 -3.88
C SER A 221 -7.70 -20.79 -2.67
N ARG A 222 -6.40 -20.48 -2.86
CA ARG A 222 -5.50 -20.18 -1.72
C ARG A 222 -5.97 -18.95 -0.92
N ILE A 223 -6.50 -17.94 -1.59
CA ILE A 223 -7.04 -16.73 -0.94
C ILE A 223 -8.30 -17.08 -0.13
N VAL A 224 -9.22 -17.87 -0.72
CA VAL A 224 -10.43 -18.36 -0.03
C VAL A 224 -10.05 -19.19 1.20
N ASP A 225 -9.07 -20.08 1.07
CA ASP A 225 -8.58 -20.90 2.18
C ASP A 225 -7.97 -20.04 3.31
N PHE A 226 -7.22 -19.00 2.94
CA PHE A 226 -6.65 -18.07 3.92
C PHE A 226 -7.75 -17.27 4.65
N ILE A 227 -8.74 -16.74 3.94
CA ILE A 227 -9.87 -16.02 4.56
C ILE A 227 -10.68 -16.95 5.48
N SER A 228 -10.86 -18.21 5.07
CA SER A 228 -11.51 -19.23 5.91
C SER A 228 -10.75 -19.48 7.21
N LYS A 229 -9.41 -19.47 7.18
CA LYS A 229 -8.57 -19.55 8.39
C LYS A 229 -8.71 -18.30 9.27
N LEU A 230 -8.81 -17.09 8.69
CA LEU A 230 -9.08 -15.87 9.44
C LEU A 230 -10.41 -15.95 10.20
N LYS A 231 -11.46 -16.45 9.53
CA LYS A 231 -12.78 -16.68 10.13
C LYS A 231 -12.71 -17.65 11.31
N GLN A 232 -12.02 -18.78 11.14
CA GLN A 232 -11.84 -19.77 12.22
C GLN A 232 -11.13 -19.19 13.45
N LYS A 233 -10.32 -18.15 13.27
CA LYS A 233 -9.65 -17.40 14.35
C LYS A 233 -10.51 -16.28 14.97
N GLY A 234 -11.79 -16.16 14.60
CA GLY A 234 -12.73 -15.23 15.23
C GLY A 234 -12.95 -13.92 14.48
N PHE A 235 -12.39 -13.74 13.27
CA PHE A 235 -12.72 -12.59 12.42
C PHE A 235 -14.04 -12.82 11.69
N LEU A 236 -15.14 -12.47 12.36
CA LEU A 236 -16.50 -12.64 11.81
C LEU A 236 -16.75 -11.81 10.53
N ILE A 237 -16.00 -10.72 10.32
CA ILE A 237 -16.10 -9.88 9.11
C ILE A 237 -15.44 -10.53 7.87
N ALA A 238 -14.72 -11.64 8.03
CA ALA A 238 -14.03 -12.33 6.95
C ALA A 238 -14.96 -12.73 5.80
N ASP A 239 -16.23 -13.05 6.07
CA ASP A 239 -17.21 -13.40 5.03
C ASP A 239 -17.61 -12.20 4.16
N GLN A 240 -17.76 -11.02 4.75
CA GLN A 240 -18.03 -9.79 4.01
C GLN A 240 -16.86 -9.42 3.11
N PHE A 241 -15.65 -9.62 3.63
CA PHE A 241 -14.41 -9.39 2.90
C PHE A 241 -14.24 -10.37 1.73
N LEU A 242 -14.55 -11.66 1.93
CA LEU A 242 -14.58 -12.65 0.84
C LEU A 242 -15.59 -12.26 -0.24
N SER A 243 -16.80 -11.85 0.16
CA SER A 243 -17.85 -11.43 -0.78
C SER A 243 -17.39 -10.28 -1.67
N ALA A 244 -16.75 -9.26 -1.11
CA ALA A 244 -16.22 -8.13 -1.88
C ALA A 244 -15.11 -8.56 -2.88
N ILE A 245 -14.26 -9.51 -2.51
CA ILE A 245 -13.24 -10.07 -3.41
C ILE A 245 -13.90 -10.86 -4.54
N GLU A 246 -14.89 -11.69 -4.23
CA GLU A 246 -15.61 -12.51 -5.22
C GLU A 246 -16.39 -11.64 -6.22
N GLU A 247 -17.02 -10.57 -5.75
CA GLU A 247 -17.66 -9.56 -6.60
C GLU A 247 -16.63 -8.91 -7.55
N ALA A 248 -15.47 -8.49 -7.03
CA ALA A 248 -14.41 -7.91 -7.84
C ALA A 248 -13.84 -8.90 -8.89
N TRP A 249 -13.82 -10.19 -8.58
CA TRP A 249 -13.45 -11.24 -9.51
C TRP A 249 -14.49 -11.51 -10.60
N ALA A 250 -15.78 -11.32 -10.29
CA ALA A 250 -16.87 -11.51 -11.24
C ALA A 250 -17.03 -10.32 -12.20
N ALA A 251 -16.65 -9.12 -11.77
CA ALA A 251 -16.67 -7.91 -12.59
C ALA A 251 -15.51 -7.81 -13.62
N ARG A 252 -14.65 -8.83 -13.73
CA ARG A 252 -13.48 -8.91 -14.62
C ARG A 252 -13.63 -10.03 -15.63
#